data_AF-A0A450ZC79-F1
#
_entry.id   AF-A0A450ZC79-F1
#
_cell.length_a   1.000
_cell.length_b   1.000
_cell.length_c   1.000
_cell.angle_alpha   90.00
_cell.angle_beta   90.00
_cell.angle_gamma   90.00
#
_symmetry.space_group_name_H-M   'P 1'
#
loop_
_entity.id
_entity.type
_entity.pdbx_description
1 polymer ?
#
loop_
_entity_poly.entity_id
_entity_poly.type
_entity_poly.pdbx_seq_one_letter_code
_entity_poly.pdbx_strand_id
1 'polypeptide(L)' 'MILLSSLIETFEAQFLTQYRDLILPSHLKALYAMKECRTSLSHLMEVQCTECDHHLIMPHSCGHRSCPHC' A
#
# COMPACT_ATOMS: atom_id res chain seq x y z
N MET A 1 -7.49 -12.32 -6.53
CA MET A 1 -6.66 -11.99 -5.35
C MET A 1 -7.28 -10.81 -4.63
N ILE A 2 -7.36 -10.84 -3.30
CA ILE A 2 -7.85 -9.72 -2.50
C ILE A 2 -6.64 -8.81 -2.19
N LEU A 3 -6.77 -7.50 -2.42
CA LEU A 3 -5.74 -6.53 -2.05
C LEU A 3 -5.82 -6.23 -0.56
N LEU A 4 -4.66 -5.97 0.07
CA LEU A 4 -4.62 -5.59 1.47
C LEU A 4 -5.29 -4.22 1.68
N SER A 5 -5.15 -3.31 0.71
CA SER A 5 -5.83 -2.01 0.70
C SER A 5 -7.35 -2.15 0.79
N SER A 6 -7.95 -3.11 0.06
CA SER A 6 -9.39 -3.36 0.13
C SER A 6 -9.85 -3.87 1.50
N LEU A 7 -9.03 -4.70 2.17
CA LEU A 7 -9.31 -5.15 3.53
C LEU A 7 -9.21 -3.98 4.53
N ILE A 8 -8.17 -3.16 4.41
CA ILE A 8 -8.00 -1.98 5.26
C ILE A 8 -9.18 -1.03 5.07
N GLU A 9 -9.55 -0.67 3.85
CA GLU A 9 -10.70 0.20 3.59
C GLU A 9 -12.00 -0.31 4.23
N THR A 10 -12.23 -1.63 4.13
CA THR A 10 -13.47 -2.24 4.64
C THR A 10 -13.51 -2.29 6.17
N PHE A 11 -12.38 -2.58 6.83
CA PHE A 11 -12.36 -2.95 8.25
C PHE A 11 -11.64 -1.95 9.16
N GLU A 12 -10.96 -0.92 8.62
CA GLU A 12 -10.17 0.04 9.40
C GLU A 12 -10.98 0.68 10.53
N ALA A 13 -12.18 1.18 10.26
CA ALA A 13 -13.00 1.84 11.28
C ALA A 13 -13.32 0.92 12.46
N GLN A 14 -13.67 -0.34 12.19
CA GLN A 14 -13.94 -1.34 13.23
C GLN A 14 -12.67 -1.70 14.00
N PHE A 15 -11.56 -1.90 13.29
CA PHE A 15 -10.26 -2.20 13.89
C PHE A 15 -9.78 -1.09 14.82
N LEU A 16 -9.83 0.17 14.36
CA LEU A 16 -9.43 1.35 15.14
C LEU A 16 -10.31 1.54 16.38
N THR A 17 -11.59 1.18 16.29
CA THR A 17 -12.51 1.25 17.44
C THR A 17 -12.22 0.16 18.45
N GLN A 18 -12.04 -1.08 18.00
CA GLN A 18 -11.82 -2.23 18.86
C GLN A 18 -10.47 -2.19 19.59
N TYR A 19 -9.41 -1.72 18.91
CA TYR A 19 -8.04 -1.76 19.42
C TYR A 19 -7.49 -0.38 19.78
N ARG A 20 -8.37 0.62 19.98
CA ARG A 20 -8.00 2.03 20.22
C ARG A 20 -6.86 2.21 21.23
N ASP A 21 -6.92 1.50 22.36
CA ASP A 21 -5.96 1.65 23.46
C ASP A 21 -4.67 0.83 23.28
N LEU A 22 -4.62 -0.04 22.27
CA LEU A 22 -3.48 -0.93 21.98
C LEU A 22 -2.73 -0.52 20.70
N ILE A 23 -3.32 0.35 19.88
CA ILE A 23 -2.75 0.79 18.61
C ILE A 23 -1.64 1.80 18.86
N LEU A 24 -0.46 1.48 18.32
CA LEU A 24 0.70 2.37 18.32
C LEU A 24 0.66 3.30 17.10
N PRO A 25 1.27 4.50 17.18
CA PRO A 25 1.40 5.39 16.02
C PRO A 25 2.06 4.73 14.80
N SER A 26 2.98 3.79 15.02
CA SER A 26 3.62 3.01 13.95
C SER A 26 2.63 2.10 13.20
N HIS A 27 1.62 1.54 13.89
CA HIS A 27 0.58 0.73 13.27
C HIS A 27 -0.34 1.59 12.40
N LEU A 28 -0.71 2.79 12.86
CA LEU A 28 -1.49 3.74 12.07
C LEU A 28 -0.74 4.15 10.79
N LYS A 29 0.57 4.43 10.92
CA LYS A 29 1.40 4.73 9.76
C LYS A 29 1.48 3.57 8.76
N ALA A 30 1.51 2.34 9.26
CA ALA A 30 1.48 1.13 8.42
C ALA A 30 0.13 1.00 7.69
N LEU A 31 -0.99 1.14 8.40
CA LEU A 31 -2.33 1.10 7.82
C LEU A 31 -2.50 2.16 6.73
N TYR A 32 -2.13 3.41 7.01
CA TYR A 32 -2.24 4.50 6.03
C TYR A 32 -1.45 4.21 4.74
N ALA A 33 -0.16 3.83 4.86
CA ALA A 33 0.66 3.52 3.70
C ALA A 33 0.13 2.31 2.91
N MET A 34 -0.32 1.25 3.60
CA MET A 34 -0.82 0.03 2.94
C MET A 34 -2.23 0.22 2.36
N LYS A 35 -3.04 1.16 2.87
CA LYS A 35 -4.38 1.49 2.36
C LYS A 35 -4.33 2.05 0.94
N GLU A 36 -3.31 2.84 0.63
CA GLU A 36 -3.13 3.45 -0.70
C GLU A 36 -2.38 2.51 -1.68
N CYS A 37 -1.80 1.40 -1.19
CA CYS A 37 -0.96 0.50 -1.96
C CYS A 37 -1.73 -0.32 -3.01
N ARG A 38 -1.20 -0.36 -4.24
CA ARG A 38 -1.79 -1.02 -5.41
C ARG A 38 -3.22 -0.54 -5.70
N THR A 39 -3.47 0.75 -5.48
CA THR A 39 -4.74 1.43 -5.81
C THR A 39 -4.51 2.48 -6.90
N SER A 40 -5.57 3.15 -7.36
CA SER A 40 -5.45 4.31 -8.25
C SER A 40 -4.70 5.50 -7.63
N LEU A 41 -4.54 5.53 -6.30
CA LEU A 41 -3.77 6.54 -5.58
C LEU A 41 -2.26 6.23 -5.56
N SER A 42 -1.85 5.02 -5.97
CA SER A 42 -0.44 4.66 -6.03
C SER A 42 0.26 5.46 -7.13
N HIS A 43 1.40 6.07 -6.81
CA HIS A 43 2.29 6.59 -7.83
C HIS A 43 2.75 5.48 -8.77
N LEU A 44 2.90 5.79 -10.05
CA LEU A 44 3.39 4.89 -11.07
C LEU A 44 4.74 5.40 -11.60
N MET A 45 5.64 4.46 -11.89
CA MET A 45 6.89 4.71 -12.60
C MET A 45 6.85 4.01 -13.94
N GLU A 46 7.30 4.71 -14.98
CA GLU A 46 7.66 4.09 -16.24
C GLU A 46 9.13 3.69 -16.19
N VAL A 47 9.42 2.45 -16.57
CA VAL A 47 10.77 1.89 -16.57
C VAL A 47 11.07 1.42 -17.98
N GLN A 48 12.17 1.91 -18.54
CA GLN A 48 12.58 1.62 -19.90
C GLN A 48 13.94 0.92 -19.90
N CYS A 49 14.07 -0.12 -20.71
CA CYS A 49 15.37 -0.73 -20.98
C CYS A 49 16.23 0.21 -21.81
N THR A 50 17.49 0.41 -21.46
CA THR A 50 18.40 1.27 -22.24
C THR A 50 18.89 0.62 -23.54
N GLU A 51 18.67 -0.68 -23.70
CA GLU A 51 19.19 -1.50 -24.81
C GLU A 51 18.10 -1.95 -25.81
N CYS A 52 16.81 -1.75 -25.50
CA CYS A 52 15.69 -2.12 -26.39
C CYS A 52 14.40 -1.33 -26.09
N ASP A 53 13.40 -1.42 -26.96
CA ASP A 53 12.11 -0.70 -26.85
C ASP A 53 11.18 -1.22 -25.74
N HIS A 54 11.66 -2.13 -24.90
CA HIS A 54 10.88 -2.64 -23.79
C HIS A 54 10.71 -1.57 -22.71
N HIS A 55 9.46 -1.23 -22.43
CA HIS A 55 9.08 -0.37 -21.32
C HIS A 55 7.90 -0.99 -20.58
N LEU A 56 7.79 -0.64 -19.31
CA LEU A 56 6.73 -1.12 -18.44
C LEU A 56 6.35 -0.06 -17.42
N ILE A 57 5.09 -0.04 -17.04
CA ILE A 57 4.57 0.82 -15.98
C ILE A 57 4.45 -0.02 -14.71
N MET A 58 5.16 0.37 -13.66
CA MET A 58 5.05 -0.28 -12.35
C MET A 58 4.51 0.68 -11.31
N PRO A 59 3.71 0.21 -10.35
CA PRO A 59 3.39 1.03 -9.19
C PRO A 59 4.61 1.12 -8.27
N HIS A 60 4.86 2.33 -7.75
CA HIS A 60 5.85 2.57 -6.70
C HIS A 60 5.55 1.74 -5.45
N SER A 61 6.59 1.53 -4.65
CA SER A 61 6.41 1.10 -3.27
C SER A 61 5.58 2.14 -2.50
N CYS A 62 4.68 1.68 -1.62
CA CYS A 62 3.96 2.57 -0.71
C CYS A 62 4.84 3.11 0.44
N GLY A 63 6.14 2.79 0.44
CA GLY A 63 7.11 3.30 1.41
C GLY A 63 7.11 2.59 2.76
N HIS A 64 6.33 1.51 2.92
CA HIS A 64 6.33 0.71 4.14
C HIS A 64 7.06 -0.63 3.93
N ARG A 65 8.17 -0.84 4.65
CA ARG A 65 9.06 -2.02 4.49
C ARG A 65 8.39 -3.39 4.67
N SER A 66 7.29 -3.44 5.42
CA SER A 66 6.56 -4.67 5.73
C SER A 66 5.29 -4.85 4.88
N CYS A 67 5.09 -4.03 3.84
CA CYS A 67 3.96 -4.19 2.94
C CYS A 67 4.12 -5.48 2.13
N PRO A 68 3.14 -6.40 2.11
CA PRO A 68 3.26 -7.67 1.39
C PRO A 68 3.13 -7.52 -0.14
N HIS A 69 2.80 -6.32 -0.63
CA HIS A 69 2.64 -6.04 -2.05
C HIS A 69 3.82 -5.30 -2.68
N CYS A 70 4.73 -4.76 -1.87
CA CYS A 70 5.84 -3.91 -2.33
C CYS A 70 7.19 -4.62 -2.25
#